data_AF-A0A803M2C8-F1
#
_entry.id   AF-A0A803M2C8-F1
#
_cell.length_a   1.000
_cell.length_b   1.000
_cell.length_c   1.000
_cell.angle_alpha   90.00
_cell.angle_beta   90.00
_cell.angle_gamma   90.00
#
_symmetry.space_group_name_H-M   'P 1'
#
loop_
_entity.id
_entity.type
_entity.pdbx_description
1 polymer ?
#
loop_
_entity_poly.entity_id
_entity_poly.type
_entity_poly.pdbx_seq_one_letter_code
_entity_poly.pdbx_strand_id
1 'polypeptide(L)'
;MPFLSPLQLLLLLPLLLNLWEIPTNASKNYISAIGDPGMKNPNTRIGFEAWNFCNEVGFEAPHMGSPRLADCADLQCPIIHEVVNADIVNKESVCKVHHKVKPSDNRLGAGDNFPIPGFQPYADPDRYAVEKELYLASLCEVSESGDPWQFWMIMLKNGNFDKNTTLCPENGKKVAKIVTDRKFPCFGKGCMNQPLVYHNQSKPVFNEQQEASLSGGFYGSYDLDADFSKGVGNKSFFSVSWKKNLTNGSWIISNKLSTSSKYPWLMLYLRADSTRGFNGGYHYEGRGMLRKLPESPNFKTKLTLDIKQGGGPNSQFYLSDIGGCWKNNGLPCDGDVLTDVTRYSEMIINPETTSWCRADNLVSCPPYHLSVMGEVIHRNDSFRYPYSAYHLYCGPGNAEFAEKPVDICDPYSNPQSQEILQLLPHPEWAVHGYPEKQGDGWIGDSRSWELDVGALSNRLYFYQDPGTAPAKRIWSSINVGVEIYVSNKRETAEWTVSDFDVLLPEEKQQ
;
A
#
# COMPACT_ATOMS: atom_id res chain seq x y z
N MET A 1 66.97 -13.27 2.70
CA MET A 1 66.04 -12.22 2.23
C MET A 1 66.80 -10.90 2.24
N PRO A 2 66.97 -10.20 1.10
CA PRO A 2 67.69 -8.93 1.11
C PRO A 2 66.77 -7.84 1.64
N PHE A 3 67.27 -7.02 2.57
CA PHE A 3 66.57 -5.84 3.06
C PHE A 3 66.56 -4.77 1.97
N LEU A 4 65.38 -4.32 1.56
CA LEU A 4 65.19 -3.18 0.66
C LEU A 4 65.75 -1.91 1.34
N SER A 5 66.43 -1.05 0.56
CA SER A 5 67.02 0.16 1.10
C SER A 5 65.94 1.23 1.40
N PRO A 6 66.18 2.17 2.33
CA PRO A 6 65.23 3.24 2.65
C PRO A 6 64.80 4.07 1.44
N LEU A 7 65.66 4.15 0.41
CA LEU A 7 65.38 4.87 -0.83
C LEU A 7 64.40 4.12 -1.74
N GLN A 8 64.35 2.79 -1.67
CA GLN A 8 63.38 1.96 -2.39
C GLN A 8 61.99 2.03 -1.76
N LEU A 9 61.90 2.22 -0.44
CA LEU A 9 60.62 2.50 0.24
C LEU A 9 60.02 3.84 -0.18
N LEU A 10 60.85 4.87 -0.40
CA LEU A 10 60.39 6.20 -0.80
C LEU A 10 59.82 6.24 -2.24
N LEU A 11 60.34 5.39 -3.14
CA LEU A 11 59.87 5.28 -4.52
C LEU A 11 58.54 4.50 -4.66
N LEU A 12 58.14 3.76 -3.63
CA LEU A 12 56.85 3.05 -3.57
C LEU A 12 55.72 3.90 -2.96
N LEU A 13 56.04 5.02 -2.30
CA LEU A 13 55.05 5.92 -1.71
C LEU A 13 54.02 6.46 -2.71
N PRO A 14 54.38 6.87 -3.95
CA PRO A 14 53.40 7.34 -4.93
C PRO A 14 52.50 6.21 -5.50
N LEU A 15 52.98 4.97 -5.48
CA LEU A 15 52.23 3.78 -5.89
C LEU A 15 51.25 3.31 -4.80
N LEU A 16 51.58 3.54 -3.53
CA LEU A 16 50.69 3.29 -2.39
C LEU A 16 49.66 4.41 -2.18
N LEU A 17 50.00 5.65 -2.54
CA LEU A 17 49.07 6.79 -2.47
C LEU A 17 47.99 6.78 -3.57
N ASN A 18 48.20 6.05 -4.66
CA ASN A 18 47.18 5.82 -5.71
C ASN A 18 46.26 4.61 -5.42
N LEU A 19 46.39 3.96 -4.26
CA LEU A 19 45.53 2.85 -3.81
C LEU A 19 44.48 3.27 -2.77
N TRP A 20 44.36 4.57 -2.49
CA TRP A 20 43.30 5.16 -1.68
C TRP A 20 42.55 6.24 -2.45
N GLU A 21 41.99 5.88 -3.60
CA GLU A 21 40.71 6.49 -3.97
C GLU A 21 39.65 5.84 -3.08
N ILE A 22 39.38 6.48 -1.94
CA ILE A 22 38.10 6.30 -1.25
C ILE A 22 37.06 6.61 -2.33
N PRO A 23 36.16 5.68 -2.70
CA PRO A 23 35.11 6.00 -3.64
C PRO A 23 34.34 7.15 -3.01
N THR A 24 34.49 8.33 -3.59
CA THR A 24 33.61 9.45 -3.29
C THR A 24 32.22 8.89 -3.52
N ASN A 25 31.42 8.86 -2.46
CA ASN A 25 30.03 8.43 -2.51
C ASN A 25 29.34 9.44 -3.43
N ALA A 26 29.36 9.18 -4.74
CA ALA A 26 28.65 9.96 -5.72
C ALA A 26 27.22 9.97 -5.21
N SER A 27 26.73 11.15 -4.81
CA SER A 27 25.34 11.35 -4.45
C SER A 27 24.51 10.66 -5.52
N LYS A 28 23.93 9.50 -5.21
CA LYS A 28 23.04 8.81 -6.14
C LYS A 28 21.87 9.76 -6.30
N ASN A 29 21.73 10.34 -7.48
CA ASN A 29 20.53 11.08 -7.81
C ASN A 29 19.36 10.10 -7.79
N TYR A 30 18.21 10.54 -7.31
CA TYR A 30 16.99 9.76 -7.29
C TYR A 30 15.93 10.46 -8.13
N ILE A 31 15.12 9.66 -8.83
CA ILE A 31 13.94 10.09 -9.57
C ILE A 31 12.70 9.48 -8.95
N SER A 32 11.57 10.18 -9.02
CA SER A 32 10.30 9.62 -8.57
C SER A 32 9.80 8.55 -9.53
N ALA A 33 9.35 7.43 -8.97
CA ALA A 33 8.65 6.35 -9.66
C ALA A 33 7.16 6.64 -9.84
N ILE A 34 6.58 7.56 -9.08
CA ILE A 34 5.15 7.84 -9.09
C ILE A 34 4.82 9.05 -9.97
N GLY A 35 3.59 9.08 -10.47
CA GLY A 35 3.07 10.19 -11.27
C GLY A 35 2.77 11.47 -10.49
N ASP A 36 2.65 11.38 -9.16
CA ASP A 36 2.40 12.51 -8.27
C ASP A 36 3.52 12.65 -7.18
N PRO A 37 4.75 13.02 -7.57
CA PRO A 37 5.89 13.06 -6.65
C PRO A 37 5.64 13.94 -5.43
N GLY A 38 5.74 13.35 -4.23
CA GLY A 38 5.51 14.05 -2.97
C GLY A 38 4.08 14.57 -2.80
N MET A 39 3.10 14.00 -3.53
CA MET A 39 1.69 14.41 -3.51
C MET A 39 1.44 15.87 -3.94
N LYS A 40 2.22 16.37 -4.89
CA LYS A 40 2.25 17.81 -5.24
C LYS A 40 1.33 18.22 -6.38
N ASN A 41 0.73 17.29 -7.12
CA ASN A 41 -0.19 17.60 -8.22
C ASN A 41 -1.33 18.51 -7.74
N PRO A 42 -1.58 19.67 -8.39
CA PRO A 42 -2.65 20.58 -7.98
C PRO A 42 -4.05 20.00 -8.24
N ASN A 43 -4.16 18.98 -9.08
CA ASN A 43 -5.40 18.31 -9.44
C ASN A 43 -5.64 17.09 -8.53
N THR A 44 -6.91 16.77 -8.28
CA THR A 44 -7.26 15.55 -7.54
C THR A 44 -7.14 14.34 -8.45
N ARG A 45 -6.52 13.28 -7.95
CA ARG A 45 -6.40 11.97 -8.58
C ARG A 45 -6.49 10.87 -7.52
N ILE A 46 -7.71 10.53 -7.10
CA ILE A 46 -7.94 9.57 -6.01
C ILE A 46 -8.99 8.55 -6.46
N GLY A 47 -8.57 7.29 -6.55
CA GLY A 47 -9.42 6.13 -6.71
C GLY A 47 -9.85 5.58 -5.36
N PHE A 48 -10.95 4.85 -5.36
CA PHE A 48 -11.44 4.12 -4.20
C PHE A 48 -11.82 2.72 -4.63
N GLU A 49 -11.38 1.76 -3.83
CA GLU A 49 -11.79 0.38 -3.92
C GLU A 49 -12.27 -0.12 -2.57
N ALA A 50 -13.37 -0.86 -2.61
CA ALA A 50 -13.72 -1.74 -1.52
C ALA A 50 -13.79 -3.19 -2.00
N TRP A 51 -13.08 -4.05 -1.26
CA TRP A 51 -13.11 -5.49 -1.45
C TRP A 51 -13.46 -6.16 -0.13
N ASN A 52 -14.08 -7.33 -0.22
CA ASN A 52 -14.22 -8.22 0.92
C ASN A 52 -13.20 -9.34 0.73
N PHE A 53 -12.32 -9.52 1.74
CA PHE A 53 -11.31 -10.58 1.80
C PHE A 53 -10.85 -11.13 0.43
N CYS A 54 -11.07 -12.42 0.19
CA CYS A 54 -10.91 -13.18 -1.05
C CYS A 54 -12.16 -13.24 -1.94
N ASN A 55 -13.33 -12.80 -1.45
CA ASN A 55 -14.63 -13.08 -2.08
C ASN A 55 -15.07 -12.01 -3.07
N GLU A 56 -14.12 -11.17 -3.49
CA GLU A 56 -14.31 -10.19 -4.54
C GLU A 56 -15.44 -9.20 -4.24
N VAL A 57 -16.25 -8.85 -5.23
CA VAL A 57 -17.48 -8.08 -5.05
C VAL A 57 -18.57 -8.99 -4.51
N GLY A 58 -18.82 -10.12 -5.17
CA GLY A 58 -19.88 -11.09 -4.92
C GLY A 58 -21.28 -10.51 -5.17
N PHE A 59 -21.66 -9.51 -4.37
CA PHE A 59 -22.92 -8.78 -4.47
C PHE A 59 -22.72 -7.30 -4.19
N GLU A 60 -23.26 -6.44 -5.06
CA GLU A 60 -23.23 -5.00 -4.86
C GLU A 60 -24.10 -4.58 -3.66
N ALA A 61 -23.68 -3.53 -2.96
CA ALA A 61 -24.50 -2.94 -1.91
C ALA A 61 -25.75 -2.30 -2.53
N PRO A 62 -26.93 -2.43 -1.88
CA PRO A 62 -28.17 -1.86 -2.41
C PRO A 62 -28.02 -0.38 -2.76
N HIS A 63 -28.39 -0.02 -3.99
CA HIS A 63 -28.38 1.35 -4.51
C HIS A 63 -27.00 2.04 -4.61
N MET A 64 -25.89 1.30 -4.45
CA MET A 64 -24.53 1.85 -4.57
C MET A 64 -23.88 1.58 -5.93
N GLY A 65 -24.24 0.46 -6.57
CA GLY A 65 -23.52 -0.04 -7.74
C GLY A 65 -22.18 -0.65 -7.35
N SER A 66 -21.26 -0.70 -8.32
CA SER A 66 -19.96 -1.33 -8.13
C SER A 66 -19.09 -0.57 -7.12
N PRO A 67 -18.36 -1.26 -6.22
CA PRO A 67 -17.56 -0.66 -5.14
C PRO A 67 -16.28 0.06 -5.62
N ARG A 68 -16.17 0.35 -6.93
CA ARG A 68 -15.12 1.20 -7.49
C ARG A 68 -15.63 2.62 -7.70
N LEU A 69 -14.92 3.58 -7.12
CA LEU A 69 -15.21 5.01 -7.29
C LEU A 69 -13.93 5.76 -7.61
N ALA A 70 -14.05 6.97 -8.14
CA ALA A 70 -12.92 7.89 -8.28
C ALA A 70 -13.34 9.35 -8.10
N ASP A 71 -12.39 10.17 -7.68
CA ASP A 71 -12.43 11.63 -7.75
C ASP A 71 -11.23 12.13 -8.56
N CYS A 72 -11.54 12.61 -9.77
CA CYS A 72 -10.56 13.21 -10.65
C CYS A 72 -11.08 14.56 -11.10
N ALA A 73 -10.38 15.62 -10.68
CA ALA A 73 -10.81 16.99 -10.88
C ALA A 73 -9.61 17.89 -11.16
N ASP A 74 -9.70 18.68 -12.23
CA ASP A 74 -8.65 19.61 -12.62
C ASP A 74 -8.98 21.03 -12.14
N LEU A 75 -8.05 21.65 -11.44
CA LEU A 75 -8.17 23.04 -10.99
C LEU A 75 -7.60 23.97 -12.05
N GLN A 76 -8.47 24.79 -12.65
CA GLN A 76 -8.12 25.74 -13.70
C GLN A 76 -8.28 27.16 -13.17
N CYS A 77 -7.17 27.78 -12.78
CA CYS A 77 -7.13 29.18 -12.38
C CYS A 77 -6.72 30.07 -13.58
N PRO A 78 -7.43 31.17 -13.86
CA PRO A 78 -6.97 32.14 -14.85
C PRO A 78 -5.59 32.68 -14.46
N ILE A 79 -4.61 32.61 -15.36
CA ILE A 79 -3.31 33.24 -15.15
C ILE A 79 -3.53 34.76 -15.24
N ILE A 80 -3.33 35.48 -14.14
CA ILE A 80 -3.26 36.94 -14.16
C ILE A 80 -1.93 37.33 -14.80
N HIS A 81 -1.84 37.25 -16.12
CA HIS A 81 -0.76 37.94 -16.85
C HIS A 81 -1.09 39.44 -16.83
N GLU A 82 -0.23 40.20 -16.14
CA GLU A 82 -0.05 41.66 -16.22
C GLU A 82 -1.14 42.42 -17.00
N VAL A 83 -2.24 42.77 -16.31
CA VAL A 83 -3.11 43.84 -16.82
C VAL A 83 -2.47 45.17 -16.46
N VAL A 84 -1.55 45.61 -17.31
CA VAL A 84 -1.24 47.03 -17.48
C VAL A 84 -2.49 47.67 -18.12
N ASN A 85 -3.50 47.97 -17.31
CA ASN A 85 -4.50 49.04 -17.50
C ASN A 85 -5.58 48.90 -16.42
N ALA A 86 -5.54 49.82 -15.46
CA ALA A 86 -6.27 49.81 -14.20
C ALA A 86 -7.80 50.09 -14.30
N ASP A 87 -8.46 49.77 -15.42
CA ASP A 87 -9.86 50.20 -15.66
C ASP A 87 -10.85 49.08 -16.02
N ILE A 88 -10.52 47.80 -15.79
CA ILE A 88 -11.52 46.70 -15.83
C ILE A 88 -11.39 45.82 -14.59
N VAL A 89 -11.54 46.42 -13.41
CA VAL A 89 -11.80 45.65 -12.18
C VAL A 89 -13.30 45.37 -12.13
N ASN A 90 -13.78 44.41 -12.94
CA ASN A 90 -15.11 43.80 -12.78
C ASN A 90 -15.27 42.56 -13.66
N LYS A 91 -14.73 41.44 -13.18
CA LYS A 91 -15.36 40.10 -13.18
C LYS A 91 -14.41 39.13 -12.50
N GLU A 92 -14.88 38.57 -11.40
CA GLU A 92 -14.24 37.56 -10.56
C GLU A 92 -13.41 36.55 -11.39
N SER A 93 -12.09 36.56 -11.25
CA SER A 93 -11.21 35.53 -11.79
C SER A 93 -11.36 34.26 -10.94
N VAL A 94 -12.52 33.62 -10.99
CA VAL A 94 -12.83 32.43 -10.19
C VAL A 94 -12.14 31.22 -10.81
N CYS A 95 -11.28 30.55 -10.06
CA CYS A 95 -10.75 29.25 -10.44
C CYS A 95 -11.91 28.27 -10.68
N LYS A 96 -11.88 27.57 -11.82
CA LYS A 96 -12.89 26.59 -12.21
C LYS A 96 -12.38 25.18 -11.91
N VAL A 97 -13.29 24.31 -11.51
CA VAL A 97 -13.00 22.89 -11.30
C VAL A 97 -13.65 22.09 -12.42
N HIS A 98 -12.84 21.36 -13.17
CA HIS A 98 -13.29 20.46 -14.22
C HIS A 98 -13.26 19.02 -13.71
N HIS A 99 -14.43 18.48 -13.37
CA HIS A 99 -14.57 17.10 -12.95
C HIS A 99 -14.50 16.15 -14.16
N LYS A 100 -13.45 15.31 -14.19
CA LYS A 100 -13.28 14.23 -15.16
C LYS A 100 -14.21 13.05 -14.87
N VAL A 101 -14.42 12.75 -13.60
CA VAL A 101 -15.35 11.70 -13.13
C VAL A 101 -16.62 12.35 -12.62
N LYS A 102 -17.77 11.95 -13.18
CA LYS A 102 -19.09 12.47 -12.82
C LYS A 102 -19.74 11.59 -11.76
N PRO A 103 -20.75 12.10 -11.03
CA PRO A 103 -21.53 11.27 -10.10
C PRO A 103 -22.23 10.08 -10.77
N SER A 104 -22.56 10.18 -12.06
CA SER A 104 -23.12 9.07 -12.84
C SER A 104 -22.12 7.92 -12.99
N ASP A 105 -20.85 8.23 -13.18
CA ASP A 105 -19.79 7.26 -13.47
C ASP A 105 -19.51 6.43 -12.21
N ASN A 106 -19.48 7.09 -11.04
CA ASN A 106 -19.34 6.43 -9.74
C ASN A 106 -20.57 5.56 -9.38
N ARG A 107 -21.76 5.84 -9.92
CA ARG A 107 -22.99 5.06 -9.64
C ARG A 107 -23.18 3.82 -10.51
N LEU A 108 -22.35 3.62 -11.53
CA LEU A 108 -22.45 2.46 -12.42
C LEU A 108 -22.34 1.14 -11.63
N GLY A 109 -23.25 0.20 -11.91
CA GLY A 109 -23.26 -1.14 -11.36
C GLY A 109 -23.28 -2.23 -12.42
N ALA A 110 -23.18 -3.48 -11.97
CA ALA A 110 -23.13 -4.65 -12.83
C ALA A 110 -24.24 -4.65 -13.90
N GLY A 111 -23.84 -4.77 -15.17
CA GLY A 111 -24.72 -4.74 -16.34
C GLY A 111 -25.00 -3.35 -16.93
N ASP A 112 -24.63 -2.26 -16.26
CA ASP A 112 -24.79 -0.91 -16.81
C ASP A 112 -23.80 -0.65 -17.96
N ASN A 113 -24.27 0.02 -19.02
CA ASN A 113 -23.42 0.43 -20.12
C ASN A 113 -22.46 1.56 -19.72
N PHE A 114 -21.20 1.43 -20.11
CA PHE A 114 -20.22 2.50 -19.94
C PHE A 114 -20.49 3.67 -20.92
N PRO A 115 -20.37 4.94 -20.47
CA PRO A 115 -20.60 6.12 -21.30
C PRO A 115 -19.67 6.29 -22.51
N ILE A 116 -18.53 5.58 -22.53
CA ILE A 116 -17.56 5.61 -23.63
C ILE A 116 -17.29 4.17 -24.13
N PRO A 117 -16.97 3.98 -25.42
CA PRO A 117 -16.67 2.66 -25.97
C PRO A 117 -15.36 2.10 -25.40
N GLY A 118 -15.17 0.79 -25.55
CA GLY A 118 -13.94 0.08 -25.15
C GLY A 118 -14.04 -0.69 -23.83
N PHE A 119 -15.18 -0.62 -23.14
CA PHE A 119 -15.42 -1.31 -21.87
C PHE A 119 -16.63 -2.25 -21.97
N GLN A 120 -16.57 -3.39 -21.28
CA GLN A 120 -17.57 -4.45 -21.34
C GLN A 120 -18.56 -4.39 -20.15
N PRO A 121 -19.87 -4.24 -20.39
CA PRO A 121 -20.87 -4.15 -19.33
C PRO A 121 -21.22 -5.54 -18.77
N TYR A 122 -20.27 -6.17 -18.06
CA TYR A 122 -20.48 -7.48 -17.46
C TYR A 122 -21.64 -7.47 -16.46
N ALA A 123 -22.54 -8.45 -16.56
CA ALA A 123 -23.57 -8.68 -15.55
C ALA A 123 -23.00 -9.29 -14.26
N ASP A 124 -21.79 -9.84 -14.32
CA ASP A 124 -21.05 -10.38 -13.19
C ASP A 124 -20.39 -9.22 -12.41
N PRO A 125 -20.72 -9.02 -11.11
CA PRO A 125 -20.22 -7.88 -10.33
C PRO A 125 -18.70 -7.86 -10.16
N ASP A 126 -18.07 -9.03 -10.08
CA ASP A 126 -16.62 -9.15 -9.88
C ASP A 126 -15.89 -8.65 -11.13
N ARG A 127 -16.27 -9.16 -12.29
CA ARG A 127 -15.75 -8.70 -13.59
C ARG A 127 -16.10 -7.25 -13.88
N TYR A 128 -17.30 -6.81 -13.51
CA TYR A 128 -17.72 -5.42 -13.71
C TYR A 128 -16.90 -4.44 -12.88
N ALA A 129 -16.56 -4.77 -11.63
CA ALA A 129 -15.73 -3.90 -10.81
C ALA A 129 -14.32 -3.73 -11.38
N VAL A 130 -13.72 -4.80 -11.89
CA VAL A 130 -12.43 -4.72 -12.60
C VAL A 130 -12.55 -3.78 -13.81
N GLU A 131 -13.56 -4.00 -14.65
CA GLU A 131 -13.78 -3.18 -15.84
C GLU A 131 -14.06 -1.71 -15.49
N LYS A 132 -14.83 -1.47 -14.42
CA LYS A 132 -15.16 -0.12 -13.93
C LYS A 132 -13.92 0.61 -13.43
N GLU A 133 -12.98 -0.07 -12.77
CA GLU A 133 -11.68 0.52 -12.42
C GLU A 133 -10.95 0.99 -13.67
N LEU A 134 -10.84 0.15 -14.70
CA LEU A 134 -10.20 0.51 -15.98
C LEU A 134 -10.89 1.70 -16.64
N TYR A 135 -12.23 1.74 -16.60
CA TYR A 135 -13.02 2.85 -17.11
C TYR A 135 -12.74 4.15 -16.34
N LEU A 136 -12.83 4.15 -15.01
CA LEU A 136 -12.57 5.32 -14.17
C LEU A 136 -11.12 5.81 -14.36
N ALA A 137 -10.17 4.88 -14.44
CA ALA A 137 -8.78 5.14 -14.73
C ALA A 137 -8.59 5.85 -16.08
N SER A 138 -9.32 5.46 -17.13
CA SER A 138 -9.26 6.13 -18.43
C SER A 138 -9.72 7.59 -18.39
N LEU A 139 -10.68 7.93 -17.51
CA LEU A 139 -11.12 9.32 -17.30
C LEU A 139 -10.08 10.13 -16.51
N CYS A 140 -9.46 9.48 -15.53
CA CYS A 140 -8.50 10.05 -14.61
C CYS A 140 -7.08 10.19 -15.17
N GLU A 141 -6.79 9.54 -16.29
CA GLU A 141 -5.44 9.46 -16.84
C GLU A 141 -4.79 10.84 -17.00
N VAL A 142 -3.52 10.88 -16.60
CA VAL A 142 -2.60 11.98 -16.80
C VAL A 142 -1.53 11.52 -17.77
N SER A 143 -1.60 12.03 -18.99
CA SER A 143 -0.66 11.76 -20.06
C SER A 143 0.30 12.95 -20.19
N GLU A 144 1.35 12.97 -19.37
CA GLU A 144 2.49 13.89 -19.53
C GLU A 144 3.63 13.20 -20.31
N SER A 145 4.78 13.85 -20.51
CA SER A 145 5.92 13.20 -21.19
C SER A 145 6.34 11.91 -20.46
N GLY A 146 6.18 10.77 -21.13
CA GLY A 146 6.50 9.42 -20.64
C GLY A 146 5.25 8.56 -20.39
N ASP A 147 5.36 7.55 -19.52
CA ASP A 147 4.26 6.61 -19.28
C ASP A 147 3.10 7.26 -18.49
N PRO A 148 1.83 7.04 -18.90
CA PRO A 148 0.67 7.62 -18.24
C PRO A 148 0.43 7.01 -16.86
N TRP A 149 -0.24 7.77 -16.01
CA TRP A 149 -0.63 7.36 -14.65
C TRP A 149 -2.03 7.88 -14.30
N GLN A 150 -2.65 7.35 -13.25
CA GLN A 150 -4.06 7.59 -12.96
C GLN A 150 -4.33 8.19 -11.58
N PHE A 151 -4.19 7.43 -10.50
CA PHE A 151 -4.60 7.92 -9.16
C PHE A 151 -3.89 7.23 -7.99
N TRP A 152 -3.97 7.87 -6.83
CA TRP A 152 -3.73 7.24 -5.53
C TRP A 152 -4.91 6.33 -5.25
N MET A 153 -4.69 5.12 -4.74
CA MET A 153 -5.78 4.20 -4.43
C MET A 153 -6.08 4.22 -2.94
N ILE A 154 -7.33 4.50 -2.58
CA ILE A 154 -7.87 4.20 -1.25
C ILE A 154 -8.42 2.78 -1.28
N MET A 155 -7.84 1.90 -0.47
CA MET A 155 -8.36 0.54 -0.30
C MET A 155 -9.03 0.42 1.05
N LEU A 156 -10.31 0.03 1.02
CA LEU A 156 -11.08 -0.34 2.19
C LEU A 156 -11.38 -1.84 2.11
N LYS A 157 -10.97 -2.60 3.12
CA LYS A 157 -11.20 -4.05 3.16
C LYS A 157 -11.85 -4.47 4.46
N ASN A 158 -12.69 -5.50 4.36
CA ASN A 158 -13.33 -6.14 5.48
C ASN A 158 -12.80 -7.56 5.60
N GLY A 159 -12.36 -7.91 6.80
CA GLY A 159 -11.81 -9.22 7.14
C GLY A 159 -12.84 -10.20 7.71
N ASN A 160 -14.12 -9.83 7.78
CA ASN A 160 -15.17 -10.83 8.00
C ASN A 160 -15.03 -11.96 6.97
N PHE A 161 -15.56 -13.14 7.31
CA PHE A 161 -15.37 -14.31 6.48
C PHE A 161 -16.54 -15.29 6.59
N ASP A 162 -17.24 -15.51 5.48
CA ASP A 162 -18.35 -16.46 5.45
C ASP A 162 -17.88 -17.88 5.09
N LYS A 163 -17.60 -18.69 6.11
CA LYS A 163 -17.24 -20.11 5.99
C LYS A 163 -18.28 -20.98 5.26
N ASN A 164 -19.52 -20.52 5.15
CA ASN A 164 -20.58 -21.27 4.46
C ASN A 164 -20.63 -20.96 2.97
N THR A 165 -19.92 -19.92 2.51
CA THR A 165 -19.78 -19.63 1.09
C THR A 165 -18.64 -20.44 0.48
N THR A 166 -18.68 -20.63 -0.82
CA THR A 166 -17.57 -21.18 -1.61
C THR A 166 -16.96 -20.11 -2.52
N LEU A 167 -17.13 -18.84 -2.15
CA LEU A 167 -16.66 -17.70 -2.94
C LEU A 167 -15.13 -17.63 -2.95
N CYS A 168 -14.52 -18.01 -1.83
CA CYS A 168 -13.08 -17.94 -1.66
C CYS A 168 -12.40 -19.25 -2.00
N PRO A 169 -11.42 -19.23 -2.93
CA PRO A 169 -10.56 -20.38 -3.15
C PRO A 169 -9.60 -20.60 -1.96
N GLU A 170 -9.15 -21.83 -1.79
CA GLU A 170 -8.07 -22.21 -0.88
C GLU A 170 -6.75 -22.25 -1.66
N ASN A 171 -5.89 -21.24 -1.50
CA ASN A 171 -4.63 -21.14 -2.26
C ASN A 171 -4.85 -21.30 -3.78
N GLY A 172 -5.81 -20.57 -4.35
CA GLY A 172 -6.19 -20.69 -5.77
C GLY A 172 -7.16 -21.82 -6.10
N LYS A 173 -7.28 -22.83 -5.24
CA LYS A 173 -8.14 -24.00 -5.52
C LYS A 173 -9.57 -23.72 -5.09
N LYS A 174 -10.52 -23.78 -6.03
CA LYS A 174 -11.95 -23.72 -5.69
C LYS A 174 -12.31 -24.90 -4.80
N VAL A 175 -12.96 -24.63 -3.67
CA VAL A 175 -13.39 -25.64 -2.71
C VAL A 175 -14.91 -25.72 -2.62
N ALA A 176 -15.44 -26.92 -2.45
CA ALA A 176 -16.87 -27.12 -2.25
C ALA A 176 -17.34 -26.75 -0.83
N LYS A 177 -16.39 -26.67 0.12
CA LYS A 177 -16.64 -26.27 1.50
C LYS A 177 -15.35 -25.71 2.09
N ILE A 178 -15.45 -24.62 2.82
CA ILE A 178 -14.33 -24.07 3.58
C ILE A 178 -14.18 -24.84 4.89
N VAL A 179 -12.98 -25.40 5.12
CA VAL A 179 -12.66 -26.17 6.32
C VAL A 179 -11.46 -25.51 6.99
N THR A 180 -11.72 -24.80 8.09
CA THR A 180 -10.68 -24.10 8.84
C THR A 180 -11.03 -24.01 10.32
N ASP A 181 -10.02 -24.22 11.16
CA ASP A 181 -10.03 -24.03 12.61
C ASP A 181 -9.92 -22.56 13.02
N ARG A 182 -9.52 -21.68 12.09
CA ARG A 182 -9.42 -20.22 12.30
C ARG A 182 -10.77 -19.63 12.70
N LYS A 183 -10.78 -18.78 13.72
CA LYS A 183 -12.00 -18.12 14.20
C LYS A 183 -12.16 -16.76 13.52
N PHE A 184 -13.15 -16.66 12.64
CA PHE A 184 -13.51 -15.40 11.99
C PHE A 184 -14.70 -14.73 12.70
N PRO A 185 -14.80 -13.39 12.65
CA PRO A 185 -15.76 -12.66 13.47
C PRO A 185 -17.23 -12.71 13.04
N CYS A 186 -17.55 -12.95 11.76
CA CYS A 186 -18.94 -12.92 11.25
C CYS A 186 -19.19 -14.12 10.34
N PHE A 187 -20.30 -14.86 10.56
CA PHE A 187 -20.68 -16.03 9.77
C PHE A 187 -22.06 -15.90 9.13
N GLY A 188 -22.18 -16.35 7.88
CA GLY A 188 -23.44 -16.46 7.15
C GLY A 188 -23.81 -15.23 6.32
N LYS A 189 -24.99 -15.34 5.69
CA LYS A 189 -25.50 -14.37 4.72
C LYS A 189 -25.47 -12.94 5.28
N GLY A 190 -24.77 -12.05 4.57
CA GLY A 190 -24.66 -10.64 4.91
C GLY A 190 -23.42 -10.24 5.70
N CYS A 191 -22.47 -11.16 5.93
CA CYS A 191 -21.18 -10.87 6.57
C CYS A 191 -20.14 -10.27 5.63
N MET A 192 -20.24 -10.56 4.33
CA MET A 192 -19.31 -10.14 3.26
C MET A 192 -19.96 -9.11 2.33
N ASN A 193 -20.71 -8.16 2.89
CA ASN A 193 -21.35 -7.11 2.09
C ASN A 193 -20.33 -6.09 1.60
N GLN A 194 -20.56 -5.52 0.43
CA GLN A 194 -19.87 -4.30 0.03
C GLN A 194 -20.32 -3.12 0.92
N PRO A 195 -19.46 -2.12 1.16
CA PRO A 195 -19.80 -0.99 2.00
C PRO A 195 -20.75 -0.02 1.29
N LEU A 196 -21.51 0.73 2.08
CA LEU A 196 -22.08 2.00 1.64
C LEU A 196 -20.93 3.00 1.47
N VAL A 197 -20.84 3.65 0.30
CA VAL A 197 -19.79 4.63 0.01
C VAL A 197 -20.42 5.90 -0.53
N TYR A 198 -20.12 7.02 0.12
CA TYR A 198 -20.57 8.35 -0.26
C TYR A 198 -19.37 9.19 -0.66
N HIS A 199 -19.57 9.98 -1.70
CA HIS A 199 -18.52 10.79 -2.31
C HIS A 199 -18.84 12.28 -2.15
N ASN A 200 -17.95 12.98 -1.46
CA ASN A 200 -17.88 14.43 -1.47
C ASN A 200 -16.94 14.86 -2.60
N GLN A 201 -17.50 15.23 -3.74
CA GLN A 201 -16.73 15.69 -4.91
C GLN A 201 -15.76 16.81 -4.53
N SER A 202 -14.55 16.77 -5.10
CA SER A 202 -13.53 17.82 -4.94
C SER A 202 -14.06 19.20 -5.28
N LYS A 203 -14.08 20.11 -4.31
CA LYS A 203 -14.53 21.48 -4.49
C LYS A 203 -13.37 22.46 -4.33
N PRO A 204 -13.42 23.63 -5.00
CA PRO A 204 -12.41 24.65 -4.77
C PRO A 204 -12.54 25.18 -3.34
N VAL A 205 -11.40 25.36 -2.69
CA VAL A 205 -11.24 26.02 -1.40
C VAL A 205 -10.21 27.13 -1.57
N PHE A 206 -10.41 28.26 -0.90
CA PHE A 206 -9.55 29.43 -0.99
C PHE A 206 -8.94 29.73 0.38
N ASN A 207 -7.67 30.11 0.42
CA ASN A 207 -7.04 30.61 1.64
C ASN A 207 -7.31 32.11 1.85
N GLU A 208 -6.77 32.66 2.95
CA GLU A 208 -6.86 34.09 3.25
C GLU A 208 -6.24 34.97 2.15
N GLN A 209 -5.24 34.43 1.43
CA GLN A 209 -4.56 35.05 0.30
C GLN A 209 -5.28 34.84 -1.05
N GLN A 210 -6.49 34.26 -1.05
CA GLN A 210 -7.29 33.92 -2.24
C GLN A 210 -6.64 32.92 -3.21
N GLU A 211 -5.63 32.18 -2.79
CA GLU A 211 -5.07 31.06 -3.55
C GLU A 211 -6.03 29.88 -3.50
N ALA A 212 -6.33 29.32 -4.67
CA ALA A 212 -7.25 28.20 -4.79
C ALA A 212 -6.54 26.86 -4.66
N SER A 213 -7.23 25.92 -4.02
CA SER A 213 -6.87 24.51 -3.89
C SER A 213 -8.14 23.67 -4.02
N LEU A 214 -8.03 22.34 -4.05
CA LEU A 214 -9.16 21.43 -3.95
C LEU A 214 -9.27 20.80 -2.55
N SER A 215 -10.49 20.43 -2.19
CA SER A 215 -10.76 19.51 -1.07
C SER A 215 -11.98 18.64 -1.35
N GLY A 216 -11.91 17.38 -0.94
CA GLY A 216 -12.95 16.37 -1.16
C GLY A 216 -12.79 15.18 -0.21
N GLY A 217 -13.59 14.14 -0.42
CA GLY A 217 -13.48 12.93 0.40
C GLY A 217 -14.44 11.81 0.05
N PHE A 218 -14.13 10.62 0.56
CA PHE A 218 -15.02 9.47 0.64
C PHE A 218 -15.37 9.19 2.10
N TYR A 219 -16.59 8.75 2.37
CA TYR A 219 -16.98 8.26 3.69
C TYR A 219 -18.07 7.22 3.57
N GLY A 220 -18.26 6.42 4.61
CA GLY A 220 -19.25 5.36 4.54
C GLY A 220 -19.16 4.36 5.69
N SER A 221 -19.80 3.22 5.48
CA SER A 221 -19.95 2.16 6.48
C SER A 221 -20.17 0.80 5.83
N TYR A 222 -19.69 -0.27 6.46
CA TYR A 222 -20.11 -1.63 6.10
C TYR A 222 -21.48 -1.99 6.69
N ASP A 223 -21.94 -1.28 7.72
CA ASP A 223 -23.27 -1.44 8.28
C ASP A 223 -24.31 -0.81 7.32
N LEU A 224 -24.93 -1.64 6.48
CA LEU A 224 -25.90 -1.20 5.46
C LEU A 224 -27.15 -0.48 6.00
N ASP A 225 -27.41 -0.58 7.31
CA ASP A 225 -28.49 0.10 8.02
C ASP A 225 -28.02 1.39 8.72
N ALA A 226 -26.80 1.86 8.44
CA ALA A 226 -26.29 3.12 8.97
C ALA A 226 -27.09 4.32 8.45
N ASP A 227 -27.51 5.19 9.38
CA ASP A 227 -28.21 6.45 9.10
C ASP A 227 -27.34 7.63 9.55
N PHE A 228 -26.56 8.19 8.62
CA PHE A 228 -25.64 9.28 8.91
C PHE A 228 -26.33 10.57 9.36
N SER A 229 -27.63 10.74 9.11
CA SER A 229 -28.39 11.91 9.58
C SER A 229 -28.53 11.94 11.12
N LYS A 230 -28.44 10.76 11.76
CA LYS A 230 -28.49 10.58 13.21
C LYS A 230 -27.09 10.45 13.83
N GLY A 231 -26.05 10.64 13.04
CA GLY A 231 -24.66 10.36 13.40
C GLY A 231 -24.29 8.87 13.27
N VAL A 232 -23.00 8.58 13.45
CA VAL A 232 -22.44 7.24 13.21
C VAL A 232 -22.88 6.21 14.26
N GLY A 233 -23.15 6.64 15.50
CA GLY A 233 -23.56 5.74 16.59
C GLY A 233 -22.54 4.63 16.85
N ASN A 234 -23.03 3.39 16.92
CA ASN A 234 -22.24 2.16 17.13
C ASN A 234 -21.88 1.42 15.83
N LYS A 235 -22.09 2.04 14.67
CA LYS A 235 -21.83 1.46 13.36
C LYS A 235 -20.36 1.60 12.96
N SER A 236 -19.93 0.76 12.04
CA SER A 236 -18.62 0.87 11.41
C SER A 236 -18.59 2.17 10.62
N PHE A 237 -17.41 2.75 10.48
CA PHE A 237 -17.27 4.01 9.78
C PHE A 237 -15.89 4.13 9.19
N PHE A 238 -15.83 4.66 7.97
CA PHE A 238 -14.59 5.17 7.43
C PHE A 238 -14.82 6.56 6.87
N SER A 239 -13.76 7.36 6.88
CA SER A 239 -13.70 8.58 6.10
C SER A 239 -12.27 8.83 5.65
N VAL A 240 -12.12 9.18 4.37
CA VAL A 240 -10.89 9.67 3.79
C VAL A 240 -11.17 11.03 3.19
N SER A 241 -10.43 12.04 3.60
CA SER A 241 -10.55 13.39 3.05
C SER A 241 -9.19 13.91 2.63
N TRP A 242 -9.15 14.71 1.57
CA TRP A 242 -7.93 15.34 1.09
C TRP A 242 -8.08 16.85 1.10
N LYS A 243 -6.97 17.50 1.44
CA LYS A 243 -6.78 18.94 1.34
C LYS A 243 -5.31 19.22 1.04
N LYS A 244 -5.02 20.35 0.40
CA LYS A 244 -3.64 20.73 0.11
C LYS A 244 -3.00 21.37 1.34
N ASN A 245 -1.76 20.99 1.63
CA ASN A 245 -0.87 21.78 2.45
C ASN A 245 -0.32 22.91 1.59
N LEU A 246 -0.74 24.14 1.89
CA LEU A 246 -0.36 25.31 1.11
C LEU A 246 1.11 25.72 1.32
N THR A 247 1.75 25.23 2.39
CA THR A 247 3.15 25.56 2.69
C THR A 247 4.11 24.82 1.77
N ASN A 248 3.87 23.52 1.54
CA ASN A 248 4.79 22.65 0.78
C ASN A 248 4.18 22.09 -0.51
N GLY A 249 2.89 22.34 -0.75
CA GLY A 249 2.14 21.85 -1.90
C GLY A 249 1.74 20.38 -1.84
N SER A 250 2.02 19.65 -0.76
CA SER A 250 1.61 18.24 -0.64
C SER A 250 0.12 18.10 -0.34
N TRP A 251 -0.53 17.03 -0.82
CA TRP A 251 -1.80 16.59 -0.25
C TRP A 251 -1.61 16.17 1.21
N ILE A 252 -2.59 16.46 2.05
CA ILE A 252 -2.80 15.88 3.36
C ILE A 252 -4.01 14.97 3.25
N ILE A 253 -3.77 13.66 3.19
CA ILE A 253 -4.83 12.66 3.18
C ILE A 253 -5.13 12.29 4.63
N SER A 254 -6.29 12.70 5.12
CA SER A 254 -6.77 12.41 6.48
C SER A 254 -7.69 11.21 6.47
N ASN A 255 -7.38 10.22 7.29
CA ASN A 255 -8.06 8.94 7.35
C ASN A 255 -8.65 8.72 8.73
N LYS A 256 -9.83 8.09 8.76
CA LYS A 256 -10.47 7.57 9.95
C LYS A 256 -11.08 6.23 9.63
N LEU A 257 -10.87 5.27 10.52
CA LEU A 257 -11.48 3.95 10.45
C LEU A 257 -12.04 3.60 11.83
N SER A 258 -13.26 3.08 11.88
CA SER A 258 -13.91 2.64 13.10
C SER A 258 -14.64 1.33 12.86
N THR A 259 -14.44 0.37 13.76
CA THR A 259 -15.13 -0.91 13.71
C THR A 259 -16.53 -0.84 14.29
N SER A 260 -17.28 -1.92 14.14
CA SER A 260 -18.52 -2.19 14.90
C SER A 260 -18.52 -3.62 15.40
N SER A 261 -19.52 -3.99 16.20
CA SER A 261 -19.71 -5.38 16.61
C SER A 261 -19.96 -6.32 15.41
N LYS A 262 -20.50 -5.81 14.30
CA LYS A 262 -20.75 -6.59 13.09
C LYS A 262 -19.53 -6.65 12.17
N TYR A 263 -18.71 -5.60 12.19
CA TYR A 263 -17.48 -5.51 11.40
C TYR A 263 -16.31 -5.15 12.33
N PRO A 264 -15.84 -6.11 13.14
CA PRO A 264 -14.75 -5.89 14.11
C PRO A 264 -13.36 -6.01 13.47
N TRP A 265 -13.27 -6.39 12.20
CA TRP A 265 -12.03 -6.52 11.45
C TRP A 265 -12.12 -5.72 10.13
N LEU A 266 -11.44 -4.59 10.09
CA LEU A 266 -11.45 -3.68 8.94
C LEU A 266 -10.04 -3.17 8.66
N MET A 267 -9.75 -2.92 7.38
CA MET A 267 -8.49 -2.34 6.91
C MET A 267 -8.77 -1.11 6.06
N LEU A 268 -7.92 -0.07 6.18
CA LEU A 268 -7.98 1.11 5.34
C LEU A 268 -6.55 1.57 5.02
N TYR A 269 -6.22 1.57 3.72
CA TYR A 269 -4.90 1.93 3.23
C TYR A 269 -4.97 3.02 2.16
N LEU A 270 -3.92 3.82 2.12
CA LEU A 270 -3.54 4.58 0.95
C LEU A 270 -2.44 3.82 0.22
N ARG A 271 -2.63 3.56 -1.08
CA ARG A 271 -1.70 2.79 -1.90
C ARG A 271 -1.18 3.60 -3.09
N ALA A 272 0.12 3.44 -3.34
CA ALA A 272 0.74 3.71 -4.63
C ALA A 272 0.82 2.37 -5.38
N ASP A 273 -0.10 2.15 -6.31
CA ASP A 273 -0.19 0.92 -7.11
C ASP A 273 0.46 1.10 -8.49
N SER A 274 0.84 -0.01 -9.13
CA SER A 274 1.31 -0.04 -10.51
C SER A 274 0.27 0.49 -11.48
N THR A 275 0.72 1.19 -12.51
CA THR A 275 -0.16 1.65 -13.59
C THR A 275 -0.70 0.51 -14.44
N ARG A 276 -0.09 -0.69 -14.37
CA ARG A 276 -0.50 -1.90 -15.08
C ARG A 276 -0.04 -3.15 -14.33
N GLY A 277 -0.84 -4.21 -14.45
CA GLY A 277 -0.55 -5.52 -13.84
C GLY A 277 -1.36 -5.76 -12.58
N PHE A 278 -0.96 -6.78 -11.83
CA PHE A 278 -1.65 -7.24 -10.63
C PHE A 278 -1.23 -6.42 -9.40
N ASN A 279 -2.21 -5.87 -8.69
CA ASN A 279 -2.00 -5.03 -7.50
C ASN A 279 -2.69 -5.62 -6.28
N GLY A 280 -2.11 -5.42 -5.10
CA GLY A 280 -2.76 -5.70 -3.81
C GLY A 280 -3.20 -7.14 -3.58
N GLY A 281 -2.58 -8.12 -4.23
CA GLY A 281 -2.94 -9.53 -4.11
C GLY A 281 -4.18 -9.97 -4.88
N TYR A 282 -4.62 -9.19 -5.87
CA TYR A 282 -5.66 -9.60 -6.80
C TYR A 282 -5.08 -10.01 -8.14
N HIS A 283 -5.69 -11.01 -8.78
CA HIS A 283 -5.23 -11.58 -10.05
C HIS A 283 -5.79 -10.83 -11.28
N TYR A 284 -6.34 -9.63 -11.06
CA TYR A 284 -6.90 -8.78 -12.11
C TYR A 284 -6.00 -7.59 -12.41
N GLU A 285 -6.05 -7.13 -13.66
CA GLU A 285 -5.32 -5.95 -14.09
C GLU A 285 -5.86 -4.71 -13.38
N GLY A 286 -4.99 -3.98 -12.68
CA GLY A 286 -5.32 -2.74 -12.00
C GLY A 286 -4.68 -1.50 -12.62
N ARG A 287 -5.01 -0.35 -12.04
CA ARG A 287 -4.51 0.98 -12.42
C ARG A 287 -4.07 1.76 -11.18
N GLY A 288 -3.11 2.66 -11.36
CA GLY A 288 -2.43 3.28 -10.24
C GLY A 288 -1.54 4.43 -10.67
N MET A 289 -0.43 4.61 -9.97
CA MET A 289 0.46 5.75 -10.19
C MET A 289 1.95 5.45 -10.23
N LEU A 290 2.37 4.23 -9.88
CA LEU A 290 3.75 3.80 -10.08
C LEU A 290 4.00 3.59 -11.58
N ARG A 291 4.66 4.58 -12.19
CA ARG A 291 5.05 4.61 -13.60
C ARG A 291 6.20 3.64 -13.89
N LYS A 292 7.11 3.50 -12.94
CA LYS A 292 8.22 2.54 -12.99
C LYS A 292 8.17 1.67 -11.74
N LEU A 293 8.24 0.36 -11.91
CA LEU A 293 8.15 -0.58 -10.80
C LEU A 293 9.45 -0.57 -9.98
N PRO A 294 9.39 -0.39 -8.65
CA PRO A 294 10.53 -0.55 -7.78
C PRO A 294 10.98 -2.03 -7.69
N GLU A 295 12.28 -2.24 -7.73
CA GLU A 295 12.92 -3.56 -7.58
C GLU A 295 13.94 -3.49 -6.43
N SER A 296 13.87 -4.45 -5.50
CA SER A 296 14.89 -4.55 -4.44
C SER A 296 16.26 -4.92 -5.03
N PRO A 297 17.37 -4.36 -4.51
CA PRO A 297 17.47 -3.49 -3.34
C PRO A 297 17.34 -1.99 -3.63
N ASN A 298 16.96 -1.59 -4.84
CA ASN A 298 17.29 -0.27 -5.37
C ASN A 298 16.11 0.71 -5.38
N PHE A 299 15.50 0.96 -4.22
CA PHE A 299 14.49 2.02 -4.09
C PHE A 299 14.28 2.47 -2.65
N LYS A 300 13.80 3.70 -2.51
CA LYS A 300 13.42 4.30 -1.24
C LYS A 300 11.97 4.76 -1.27
N THR A 301 11.37 4.92 -0.11
CA THR A 301 10.05 5.55 0.04
C THR A 301 10.18 6.72 1.01
N LYS A 302 9.55 7.84 0.68
CA LYS A 302 9.45 9.01 1.55
C LYS A 302 7.99 9.25 1.89
N LEU A 303 7.67 9.58 3.13
CA LEU A 303 6.34 10.07 3.52
C LEU A 303 6.38 10.78 4.87
N THR A 304 5.38 11.62 5.15
CA THR A 304 5.10 12.17 6.47
C THR A 304 3.86 11.48 7.03
N LEU A 305 3.99 10.90 8.23
CA LEU A 305 2.92 10.21 8.94
C LEU A 305 2.64 10.90 10.28
N ASP A 306 1.36 11.11 10.57
CA ASP A 306 0.87 11.60 11.87
C ASP A 306 -0.28 10.71 12.34
N ILE A 307 -0.07 9.97 13.42
CA ILE A 307 -1.08 9.08 14.01
C ILE A 307 -1.72 9.82 15.19
N LYS A 308 -3.02 10.02 15.10
CA LYS A 308 -3.84 10.69 16.12
C LYS A 308 -4.50 9.69 17.05
N GLN A 309 -4.89 8.54 16.50
CA GLN A 309 -5.49 7.43 17.23
C GLN A 309 -5.12 6.10 16.58
N GLY A 310 -4.75 5.10 17.39
CA GLY A 310 -4.07 3.89 16.92
C GLY A 310 -4.93 2.69 16.52
N GLY A 311 -6.25 2.69 16.78
CA GLY A 311 -7.10 1.52 16.47
C GLY A 311 -7.09 0.39 17.51
N GLY A 312 -6.62 0.66 18.73
CA GLY A 312 -6.58 -0.30 19.83
C GLY A 312 -5.32 -1.16 19.88
N PRO A 313 -5.17 -2.03 20.89
CA PRO A 313 -3.94 -2.79 21.13
C PRO A 313 -3.68 -3.88 20.08
N ASN A 314 -4.72 -4.36 19.40
CA ASN A 314 -4.61 -5.41 18.38
C ASN A 314 -4.46 -4.84 16.96
N SER A 315 -4.44 -3.52 16.78
CA SER A 315 -4.29 -2.97 15.43
C SER A 315 -2.88 -3.20 14.90
N GLN A 316 -2.81 -3.57 13.63
CA GLN A 316 -1.58 -3.63 12.86
C GLN A 316 -1.55 -2.36 12.02
N PHE A 317 -0.84 -1.35 12.52
CA PHE A 317 -0.65 -0.09 11.82
C PHE A 317 0.65 -0.17 11.03
N TYR A 318 0.55 -0.19 9.71
CA TYR A 318 1.69 -0.34 8.82
C TYR A 318 2.26 1.03 8.44
N LEU A 319 3.51 1.29 8.84
CA LEU A 319 4.28 2.42 8.33
C LEU A 319 4.61 2.22 6.84
N SER A 320 4.89 0.97 6.48
CA SER A 320 5.16 0.53 5.12
C SER A 320 4.66 -0.90 4.99
N ASP A 321 3.77 -1.13 4.05
CA ASP A 321 3.38 -2.45 3.55
C ASP A 321 3.65 -2.45 2.05
N ILE A 322 4.55 -3.33 1.60
CA ILE A 322 4.84 -3.50 0.16
C ILE A 322 4.35 -4.85 -0.33
N GLY A 323 3.66 -4.83 -1.47
CA GLY A 323 3.11 -6.00 -2.14
C GLY A 323 3.80 -6.27 -3.48
N GLY A 324 4.16 -7.52 -3.72
CA GLY A 324 4.73 -8.00 -4.98
C GLY A 324 4.20 -9.40 -5.34
N CYS A 325 4.56 -9.90 -6.52
CA CYS A 325 4.12 -11.21 -6.97
C CYS A 325 5.20 -11.94 -7.78
N TRP A 326 5.51 -13.17 -7.40
CA TRP A 326 6.31 -14.11 -8.19
C TRP A 326 5.93 -15.56 -7.84
N LYS A 327 6.30 -16.52 -8.69
CA LYS A 327 6.07 -17.94 -8.45
C LYS A 327 7.17 -18.52 -7.56
N ASN A 328 6.91 -19.66 -6.91
CA ASN A 328 7.91 -20.33 -6.07
C ASN A 328 9.17 -20.77 -6.84
N ASN A 329 9.06 -20.93 -8.17
CA ASN A 329 10.18 -21.23 -9.05
C ASN A 329 10.96 -19.99 -9.56
N GLY A 330 10.63 -18.80 -9.05
CA GLY A 330 11.28 -17.54 -9.39
C GLY A 330 10.79 -16.84 -10.65
N LEU A 331 9.85 -17.44 -11.40
CA LEU A 331 9.22 -16.77 -12.55
C LEU A 331 8.28 -15.65 -12.10
N PRO A 332 8.09 -14.59 -12.92
CA PRO A 332 7.06 -13.60 -12.68
C PRO A 332 5.66 -14.23 -12.62
N CYS A 333 4.76 -13.58 -11.89
CA CYS A 333 3.34 -13.94 -11.92
C CYS A 333 2.72 -13.66 -13.30
N ASP A 334 1.74 -14.48 -13.68
CA ASP A 334 1.05 -14.41 -14.97
C ASP A 334 -0.49 -14.42 -14.84
N GLY A 335 -1.02 -14.42 -13.61
CA GLY A 335 -2.44 -14.46 -13.31
C GLY A 335 -2.96 -15.86 -13.01
N ASP A 336 -2.11 -16.89 -13.07
CA ASP A 336 -2.48 -18.24 -12.64
C ASP A 336 -2.49 -18.34 -11.11
N VAL A 337 -3.70 -18.21 -10.54
CA VAL A 337 -3.93 -18.26 -9.09
C VAL A 337 -3.45 -19.53 -8.39
N LEU A 338 -3.17 -20.62 -9.12
CA LEU A 338 -2.66 -21.85 -8.55
C LEU A 338 -1.15 -21.80 -8.29
N THR A 339 -0.41 -21.09 -9.13
CA THR A 339 1.06 -21.06 -9.10
C THR A 339 1.62 -19.71 -8.66
N ASP A 340 0.87 -18.63 -8.85
CA ASP A 340 1.21 -17.29 -8.40
C ASP A 340 1.19 -17.21 -6.87
N VAL A 341 2.13 -16.43 -6.32
CA VAL A 341 2.23 -16.17 -4.89
C VAL A 341 2.41 -14.68 -4.67
N THR A 342 1.47 -14.10 -3.92
CA THR A 342 1.58 -12.70 -3.48
C THR A 342 2.40 -12.59 -2.23
N ARG A 343 3.29 -11.62 -2.18
CA ARG A 343 4.26 -11.47 -1.10
C ARG A 343 4.23 -10.10 -0.49
N TYR A 344 4.32 -10.08 0.83
CA TYR A 344 4.22 -8.87 1.64
C TYR A 344 5.42 -8.71 2.57
N SER A 345 5.86 -7.45 2.69
CA SER A 345 6.80 -7.01 3.72
C SER A 345 6.18 -5.82 4.45
N GLU A 346 5.88 -6.01 5.72
CA GLU A 346 5.01 -5.13 6.50
C GLU A 346 5.73 -4.66 7.77
N MET A 347 5.86 -3.35 7.97
CA MET A 347 6.40 -2.77 9.21
C MET A 347 5.25 -2.29 10.10
N ILE A 348 4.97 -3.03 11.17
CA ILE A 348 3.96 -2.65 12.16
C ILE A 348 4.59 -1.68 13.17
N ILE A 349 3.96 -0.53 13.42
CA ILE A 349 4.48 0.48 14.36
C ILE A 349 3.62 0.71 15.60
N ASN A 350 2.55 -0.06 15.77
CA ASN A 350 1.81 -0.06 17.03
C ASN A 350 2.70 -0.62 18.16
N PRO A 351 3.03 0.17 19.20
CA PRO A 351 3.91 -0.26 20.27
C PRO A 351 3.35 -1.39 21.13
N GLU A 352 2.03 -1.62 21.09
CA GLU A 352 1.39 -2.73 21.82
C GLU A 352 1.53 -4.08 21.08
N THR A 353 1.98 -4.08 19.82
CA THR A 353 2.19 -5.31 19.06
C THR A 353 3.38 -6.09 19.59
N THR A 354 3.12 -7.30 20.09
CA THR A 354 4.14 -8.23 20.57
C THR A 354 4.62 -9.18 19.49
N SER A 355 5.85 -9.65 19.57
CA SER A 355 6.39 -10.66 18.65
C SER A 355 5.75 -12.04 18.82
N TRP A 356 5.27 -12.64 17.72
CA TRP A 356 4.89 -14.05 17.67
C TRP A 356 6.07 -14.95 17.33
N CYS A 357 7.03 -14.44 16.56
CA CYS A 357 8.32 -15.09 16.33
C CYS A 357 9.17 -15.09 17.61
N ARG A 358 9.30 -16.24 18.27
CA ARG A 358 10.06 -16.37 19.52
C ARG A 358 10.89 -17.64 19.52
N ALA A 359 11.91 -17.68 20.38
CA ALA A 359 12.75 -18.87 20.56
C ALA A 359 11.94 -20.12 20.93
N ASP A 360 10.80 -19.96 21.60
CA ASP A 360 9.87 -21.02 21.97
C ASP A 360 8.73 -21.23 20.96
N ASN A 361 8.66 -20.43 19.90
CA ASN A 361 7.62 -20.46 18.87
C ASN A 361 8.20 -20.20 17.47
N LEU A 362 9.04 -21.12 17.01
CA LEU A 362 9.76 -21.00 15.73
C LEU A 362 8.87 -21.08 14.49
N VAL A 363 7.63 -21.58 14.63
CA VAL A 363 6.67 -21.73 13.52
C VAL A 363 6.31 -20.39 12.88
N SER A 364 6.37 -19.30 13.67
CA SER A 364 6.10 -17.92 13.25
C SER A 364 7.37 -17.16 12.87
N CYS A 365 8.53 -17.81 12.81
CA CYS A 365 9.81 -17.20 12.49
C CYS A 365 10.30 -17.58 11.09
N PRO A 366 10.87 -16.63 10.33
CA PRO A 366 11.60 -16.95 9.11
C PRO A 366 12.71 -17.99 9.38
N PRO A 367 12.97 -18.94 8.47
CA PRO A 367 14.02 -19.96 8.64
C PRO A 367 15.41 -19.41 9.02
N TYR A 368 15.78 -18.26 8.45
CA TYR A 368 16.99 -17.55 8.81
C TYR A 368 16.80 -16.03 8.69
N HIS A 369 17.70 -15.31 9.35
CA HIS A 369 17.86 -13.86 9.27
C HIS A 369 19.18 -13.56 8.55
N LEU A 370 19.19 -12.51 7.71
CA LEU A 370 20.42 -11.96 7.13
C LEU A 370 20.83 -10.70 7.88
N SER A 371 21.94 -10.76 8.59
CA SER A 371 22.47 -9.60 9.33
C SER A 371 22.86 -8.45 8.38
N VAL A 372 23.11 -7.27 8.94
CA VAL A 372 23.63 -6.11 8.18
C VAL A 372 24.91 -6.45 7.41
N MET A 373 25.73 -7.38 7.92
CA MET A 373 26.97 -7.84 7.29
C MET A 373 26.77 -9.00 6.31
N GLY A 374 25.54 -9.45 6.08
CA GLY A 374 25.22 -10.56 5.18
C GLY A 374 25.41 -11.96 5.79
N GLU A 375 25.60 -12.05 7.11
CA GLU A 375 25.68 -13.34 7.79
C GLU A 375 24.29 -13.99 7.89
N VAL A 376 24.22 -15.28 7.54
CA VAL A 376 23.02 -16.12 7.72
C VAL A 376 22.96 -16.60 9.16
N ILE A 377 21.92 -16.19 9.89
CA ILE A 377 21.67 -16.61 11.27
C ILE A 377 20.37 -17.43 11.27
N HIS A 378 20.47 -18.73 11.55
CA HIS A 378 19.31 -19.61 11.57
C HIS A 378 18.45 -19.37 12.81
N ARG A 379 17.13 -19.54 12.69
CA ARG A 379 16.17 -19.36 13.80
C ARG A 379 16.36 -20.30 15.00
N ASN A 380 17.21 -21.31 14.89
CA ASN A 380 17.58 -22.19 16.00
C ASN A 380 18.77 -21.65 16.81
N ASP A 381 19.51 -20.66 16.29
CA ASP A 381 20.56 -19.96 17.01
C ASP A 381 19.94 -18.89 17.91
N SER A 382 19.43 -19.33 19.05
CA SER A 382 18.65 -18.48 19.95
C SER A 382 19.44 -17.34 20.60
N PHE A 383 20.77 -17.38 20.52
CA PHE A 383 21.64 -16.34 21.05
C PHE A 383 21.78 -15.16 20.09
N ARG A 384 21.76 -15.41 18.78
CA ARG A 384 22.03 -14.40 17.75
C ARG A 384 20.81 -14.01 16.91
N TYR A 385 19.81 -14.87 16.83
CA TYR A 385 18.63 -14.59 16.01
C TYR A 385 17.79 -13.44 16.60
N PRO A 386 17.46 -12.39 15.82
CA PRO A 386 16.76 -11.22 16.34
C PRO A 386 15.24 -11.44 16.36
N TYR A 387 14.75 -12.34 17.24
CA TYR A 387 13.32 -12.68 17.33
C TYR A 387 12.41 -11.45 17.47
N SER A 388 12.82 -10.48 18.30
CA SER A 388 12.08 -9.24 18.55
C SER A 388 11.93 -8.33 17.31
N ALA A 389 12.71 -8.54 16.26
CA ALA A 389 12.63 -7.78 15.02
C ALA A 389 11.46 -8.22 14.11
N TYR A 390 10.89 -9.40 14.39
CA TYR A 390 9.83 -10.02 13.61
C TYR A 390 8.56 -10.14 14.46
N HIS A 391 7.42 -9.78 13.89
CA HIS A 391 6.12 -10.15 14.46
C HIS A 391 5.76 -11.57 14.01
N LEU A 392 5.67 -11.80 12.70
CA LEU A 392 5.19 -13.03 12.08
C LEU A 392 5.90 -13.29 10.75
N TYR A 393 6.20 -14.55 10.50
CA TYR A 393 6.39 -15.14 9.19
C TYR A 393 5.34 -16.21 8.95
N CYS A 394 4.69 -16.16 7.79
CA CYS A 394 3.90 -17.27 7.27
C CYS A 394 4.31 -17.57 5.83
N GLY A 395 4.47 -18.86 5.52
CA GLY A 395 4.91 -19.32 4.20
C GLY A 395 3.75 -19.50 3.22
N PRO A 396 4.04 -19.65 1.92
CA PRO A 396 3.00 -19.83 0.92
C PRO A 396 2.37 -21.22 0.99
N GLY A 397 1.05 -21.27 0.87
CA GLY A 397 0.28 -22.52 0.96
C GLY A 397 0.54 -23.51 -0.17
N ASN A 398 1.14 -23.06 -1.27
CA ASN A 398 1.61 -23.89 -2.38
C ASN A 398 3.13 -24.16 -2.35
N ALA A 399 3.82 -23.94 -1.23
CA ALA A 399 5.23 -24.31 -1.05
C ALA A 399 5.39 -25.82 -0.84
N GLU A 400 6.14 -26.49 -1.72
CA GLU A 400 6.38 -27.94 -1.61
C GLU A 400 7.51 -28.29 -0.64
N PHE A 401 8.48 -27.38 -0.47
CA PHE A 401 9.74 -27.63 0.25
C PHE A 401 9.94 -26.69 1.45
N ALA A 402 8.86 -26.13 2.00
CA ALA A 402 8.96 -25.18 3.12
C ALA A 402 9.65 -25.81 4.35
N GLU A 403 10.60 -25.09 4.94
CA GLU A 403 11.39 -25.58 6.07
C GLU A 403 10.54 -25.66 7.34
N LYS A 404 10.34 -26.88 7.86
CA LYS A 404 9.56 -27.10 9.09
C LYS A 404 10.39 -26.78 10.35
N PRO A 405 9.76 -26.23 11.42
CA PRO A 405 8.34 -25.88 11.51
C PRO A 405 8.01 -24.58 10.75
N VAL A 406 6.85 -24.52 10.11
CA VAL A 406 6.36 -23.30 9.44
C VAL A 406 4.83 -23.31 9.48
N ASP A 407 4.24 -22.14 9.68
CA ASP A 407 2.81 -21.93 9.47
C ASP A 407 2.58 -21.36 8.07
N ILE A 408 1.43 -21.67 7.49
CA ILE A 408 1.04 -21.11 6.20
C ILE A 408 0.19 -19.85 6.41
N CYS A 409 0.30 -18.90 5.50
CA CYS A 409 -0.61 -17.75 5.51
C CYS A 409 -2.06 -18.22 5.34
N ASP A 410 -3.03 -17.35 5.66
CA ASP A 410 -4.43 -17.72 5.51
C ASP A 410 -4.71 -18.17 4.08
N PRO A 411 -5.09 -19.44 3.87
CA PRO A 411 -5.27 -19.94 2.52
C PRO A 411 -6.49 -19.32 1.84
N TYR A 412 -7.30 -18.59 2.59
CA TYR A 412 -8.48 -17.91 2.10
C TYR A 412 -8.35 -16.37 2.15
N SER A 413 -7.20 -15.73 2.45
CA SER A 413 -7.17 -14.25 2.51
C SER A 413 -7.09 -13.52 1.17
N ASN A 414 -6.54 -14.17 0.16
CA ASN A 414 -6.49 -13.72 -1.23
C ASN A 414 -6.86 -14.88 -2.18
N PRO A 415 -7.14 -14.59 -3.46
CA PRO A 415 -7.47 -15.64 -4.43
C PRO A 415 -6.35 -16.67 -4.62
N GLN A 416 -5.09 -16.26 -4.52
CA GLN A 416 -3.89 -17.09 -4.63
C GLN A 416 -3.11 -17.18 -3.31
N SER A 417 -2.10 -18.06 -3.27
CA SER A 417 -1.25 -18.24 -2.07
C SER A 417 -0.55 -16.94 -1.67
N GLN A 418 -0.31 -16.77 -0.37
CA GLN A 418 0.40 -15.62 0.19
C GLN A 418 1.63 -16.02 0.99
N GLU A 419 2.64 -15.16 1.01
CA GLU A 419 3.74 -15.19 1.97
C GLU A 419 3.90 -13.81 2.59
N ILE A 420 3.97 -13.73 3.92
CA ILE A 420 3.98 -12.47 4.66
C ILE A 420 5.13 -12.45 5.64
N LEU A 421 5.91 -11.36 5.62
CA LEU A 421 6.80 -10.98 6.71
C LEU A 421 6.31 -9.72 7.38
N GLN A 422 5.91 -9.87 8.65
CA GLN A 422 5.56 -8.75 9.52
C GLN A 422 6.71 -8.46 10.45
N LEU A 423 7.16 -7.21 10.45
CA LEU A 423 8.31 -6.70 11.17
C LEU A 423 7.87 -5.75 12.28
N LEU A 424 8.73 -5.62 13.29
CA LEU A 424 8.54 -4.71 14.41
C LEU A 424 9.70 -3.71 14.48
N PRO A 425 9.51 -2.53 15.12
CA PRO A 425 10.57 -1.56 15.35
C PRO A 425 11.76 -2.22 16.06
N HIS A 426 12.94 -2.10 15.47
CA HIS A 426 14.13 -2.78 15.96
C HIS A 426 15.42 -2.14 15.40
N PRO A 427 16.54 -2.12 16.15
CA PRO A 427 17.81 -1.58 15.65
C PRO A 427 18.33 -2.25 14.38
N GLU A 428 17.96 -3.51 14.16
CA GLU A 428 18.30 -4.28 12.95
C GLU A 428 17.81 -3.61 11.65
N TRP A 429 16.71 -2.84 11.75
CA TRP A 429 16.06 -2.16 10.63
C TRP A 429 16.41 -0.67 10.58
N ALA A 430 16.90 -0.08 11.67
CA ALA A 430 17.21 1.35 11.78
C ALA A 430 18.25 1.82 10.75
N VAL A 431 19.17 0.94 10.34
CA VAL A 431 20.14 1.21 9.26
C VAL A 431 19.48 1.57 7.92
N HIS A 432 18.21 1.19 7.73
CA HIS A 432 17.40 1.46 6.55
C HIS A 432 16.38 2.59 6.78
N GLY A 433 16.52 3.37 7.85
CA GLY A 433 15.63 4.50 8.17
C GLY A 433 14.33 4.10 8.88
N TYR A 434 14.13 2.82 9.19
CA TYR A 434 12.94 2.33 9.91
C TYR A 434 13.02 2.63 11.42
N PRO A 435 11.88 2.58 12.14
CA PRO A 435 11.82 2.72 13.59
C PRO A 435 12.84 1.84 14.34
N GLU A 436 13.63 2.44 15.23
CA GLU A 436 14.65 1.72 16.00
C GLU A 436 14.03 1.00 17.22
N LYS A 437 12.98 1.58 17.80
CA LYS A 437 12.30 1.05 18.99
C LYS A 437 10.78 1.25 18.91
N GLN A 438 10.04 0.44 19.66
CA GLN A 438 8.60 0.57 19.78
C GLN A 438 8.21 1.97 20.26
N GLY A 439 7.21 2.56 19.60
CA GLY A 439 6.71 3.90 19.89
C GLY A 439 7.30 5.02 19.02
N ASP A 440 8.40 4.78 18.29
CA ASP A 440 8.89 5.72 17.29
C ASP A 440 7.87 5.88 16.16
N GLY A 441 7.47 7.12 15.86
CA GLY A 441 6.46 7.41 14.83
C GLY A 441 5.02 7.19 15.26
N TRP A 442 4.78 6.93 16.55
CA TRP A 442 3.45 6.65 17.08
C TRP A 442 2.71 7.94 17.51
N ILE A 443 1.64 7.79 18.28
CA ILE A 443 0.77 8.89 18.72
C ILE A 443 1.58 9.97 19.45
N GLY A 444 1.49 11.21 18.96
CA GLY A 444 2.22 12.37 19.49
C GLY A 444 3.64 12.54 18.94
N ASP A 445 4.07 11.67 18.03
CA ASP A 445 5.40 11.65 17.42
C ASP A 445 5.27 11.60 15.89
N SER A 446 4.72 12.68 15.32
CA SER A 446 4.62 12.83 13.86
C SER A 446 6.02 12.95 13.25
N ARG A 447 6.28 12.17 12.18
CA ARG A 447 7.59 12.10 11.54
C ARG A 447 7.48 12.06 10.02
N SER A 448 8.49 12.66 9.38
CA SER A 448 8.81 12.41 7.98
C SER A 448 9.86 11.31 7.90
N TRP A 449 9.54 10.26 7.17
CA TRP A 449 10.35 9.07 6.97
C TRP A 449 11.03 9.11 5.61
N GLU A 450 12.28 8.68 5.57
CA GLU A 450 12.96 8.24 4.36
C GLU A 450 13.42 6.80 4.61
N LEU A 451 12.72 5.84 4.01
CA LEU A 451 12.90 4.42 4.22
C LEU A 451 13.66 3.82 3.03
N ASP A 452 14.75 3.10 3.29
CA ASP A 452 15.41 2.24 2.29
C ASP A 452 14.69 0.90 2.18
N VAL A 453 13.48 0.98 1.64
CA VAL A 453 12.55 -0.14 1.49
C VAL A 453 13.17 -1.25 0.63
N GLY A 454 13.91 -0.87 -0.42
CA GLY A 454 14.62 -1.81 -1.28
C GLY A 454 15.68 -2.59 -0.52
N ALA A 455 16.57 -1.90 0.20
CA ALA A 455 17.64 -2.58 0.94
C ALA A 455 17.10 -3.47 2.07
N LEU A 456 16.08 -3.03 2.80
CA LEU A 456 15.44 -3.84 3.83
C LEU A 456 14.81 -5.10 3.23
N SER A 457 13.93 -4.92 2.25
CA SER A 457 13.18 -6.03 1.64
C SER A 457 14.09 -7.04 0.93
N ASN A 458 15.28 -6.65 0.49
CA ASN A 458 16.30 -7.56 -0.07
C ASN A 458 16.91 -8.50 0.99
N ARG A 459 16.96 -8.08 2.26
CA ARG A 459 17.51 -8.87 3.38
C ARG A 459 16.50 -9.84 3.97
N LEU A 460 15.22 -9.67 3.66
CA LEU A 460 14.16 -10.55 4.15
C LEU A 460 14.21 -11.91 3.46
N TYR A 461 13.83 -12.93 4.20
CA TYR A 461 13.60 -14.27 3.68
C TYR A 461 12.28 -14.30 2.92
N PHE A 462 12.30 -14.77 1.67
CA PHE A 462 11.11 -15.18 0.94
C PHE A 462 11.35 -16.57 0.38
N TYR A 463 10.36 -17.44 0.49
CA TYR A 463 10.42 -18.82 0.08
C TYR A 463 10.63 -18.93 -1.43
N GLN A 464 11.48 -19.88 -1.79
CA GLN A 464 11.78 -20.24 -3.17
C GLN A 464 12.09 -21.75 -3.24
N ASP A 465 11.60 -22.41 -4.28
CA ASP A 465 11.84 -23.84 -4.49
C ASP A 465 13.34 -24.12 -4.70
N PRO A 466 13.90 -25.15 -4.03
CA PRO A 466 15.31 -25.50 -4.17
C PRO A 466 15.71 -25.75 -5.62
N GLY A 467 16.86 -25.20 -6.02
CA GLY A 467 17.42 -25.39 -7.37
C GLY A 467 16.81 -24.51 -8.46
N THR A 468 15.89 -23.60 -8.12
CA THR A 468 15.29 -22.65 -9.08
C THR A 468 16.08 -21.35 -9.16
N ALA A 469 15.89 -20.59 -10.25
CA ALA A 469 16.60 -19.33 -10.47
C ALA A 469 16.06 -18.23 -9.54
N PRO A 470 16.90 -17.42 -8.88
CA PRO A 470 16.45 -16.40 -7.93
C PRO A 470 15.37 -15.48 -8.51
N ALA A 471 14.28 -15.30 -7.75
CA ALA A 471 13.21 -14.38 -8.16
C ALA A 471 13.69 -12.92 -8.16
N LYS A 472 13.22 -12.14 -9.13
CA LYS A 472 13.30 -10.67 -9.05
C LYS A 472 12.23 -10.15 -8.10
N ARG A 473 12.63 -9.35 -7.12
CA ARG A 473 11.72 -8.77 -6.10
C ARG A 473 11.18 -7.44 -6.60
N ILE A 474 10.16 -7.52 -7.45
CA ILE A 474 9.45 -6.37 -8.00
C ILE A 474 8.20 -6.11 -7.17
N TRP A 475 8.02 -4.86 -6.73
CA TRP A 475 6.91 -4.45 -5.87
C TRP A 475 5.93 -3.61 -6.68
N SER A 476 4.70 -4.10 -6.84
CA SER A 476 3.64 -3.44 -7.61
C SER A 476 2.74 -2.55 -6.75
N SER A 477 2.86 -2.61 -5.42
CA SER A 477 2.01 -1.87 -4.49
C SER A 477 2.80 -1.43 -3.26
N ILE A 478 2.68 -0.17 -2.86
CA ILE A 478 3.31 0.40 -1.65
C ILE A 478 2.24 1.14 -0.85
N ASN A 479 2.05 0.72 0.39
CA ASN A 479 0.87 1.01 1.20
C ASN A 479 1.26 1.58 2.56
N VAL A 480 0.36 2.42 3.08
CA VAL A 480 0.38 2.91 4.46
C VAL A 480 -1.04 2.96 5.00
N GLY A 481 -1.21 2.54 6.25
CA GLY A 481 -2.51 2.62 6.94
C GLY A 481 -2.64 1.54 7.99
N VAL A 482 -3.88 1.13 8.28
CA VAL A 482 -4.16 0.29 9.44
C VAL A 482 -5.08 -0.86 9.11
N GLU A 483 -4.78 -2.00 9.70
CA GLU A 483 -5.66 -3.13 9.90
C GLU A 483 -6.06 -3.18 11.37
N ILE A 484 -7.32 -2.88 11.66
CA ILE A 484 -7.87 -3.09 13.01
C ILE A 484 -8.27 -4.55 13.10
N TYR A 485 -7.44 -5.35 13.77
CA TYR A 485 -7.70 -6.76 13.97
C TYR A 485 -8.69 -6.99 15.12
N VAL A 486 -9.53 -8.02 14.95
CA VAL A 486 -10.66 -8.43 15.80
C VAL A 486 -10.60 -7.89 17.24
N SER A 487 -11.52 -6.98 17.58
CA SER A 487 -11.70 -6.45 18.94
C SER A 487 -13.11 -6.75 19.48
N ASN A 488 -13.21 -6.93 20.79
CA ASN A 488 -14.48 -7.10 21.52
C ASN A 488 -15.17 -5.76 21.83
N LYS A 489 -14.50 -4.64 21.56
CA LYS A 489 -15.03 -3.29 21.66
C LYS A 489 -14.86 -2.58 20.33
N ARG A 490 -15.58 -1.47 20.18
CA ARG A 490 -15.37 -0.58 19.05
C ARG A 490 -13.99 0.07 19.17
N GLU A 491 -13.21 -0.05 18.12
CA GLU A 491 -11.93 0.61 17.99
C GLU A 491 -12.00 1.68 16.92
N THR A 492 -11.19 2.73 17.08
CA THR A 492 -11.07 3.81 16.11
C THR A 492 -9.59 4.12 15.89
N ALA A 493 -9.21 4.24 14.63
CA ALA A 493 -7.92 4.74 14.19
C ALA A 493 -8.11 6.03 13.40
N GLU A 494 -7.22 6.99 13.60
CA GLU A 494 -7.20 8.29 12.92
C GLU A 494 -5.76 8.68 12.63
N TRP A 495 -5.45 9.05 11.39
CA TRP A 495 -4.11 9.43 10.97
C TRP A 495 -4.13 10.30 9.73
N THR A 496 -2.99 10.93 9.43
CA THR A 496 -2.78 11.64 8.15
C THR A 496 -1.50 11.19 7.47
N VAL A 497 -1.53 11.17 6.14
CA VAL A 497 -0.37 10.91 5.29
C VAL A 497 -0.18 12.11 4.36
N SER A 498 1.07 12.52 4.18
CA SER A 498 1.49 13.57 3.24
C SER A 498 2.91 13.30 2.73
N ASP A 499 3.38 14.08 1.77
CA ASP A 499 4.73 14.05 1.22
C ASP A 499 5.17 12.68 0.69
N PHE A 500 4.22 11.84 0.28
CA PHE A 500 4.49 10.47 -0.14
C PHE A 500 5.17 10.46 -1.52
N ASP A 501 6.35 9.85 -1.61
CA ASP A 501 7.09 9.59 -2.84
C ASP A 501 7.76 8.21 -2.83
N VAL A 502 8.01 7.66 -4.01
CA VAL A 502 8.77 6.42 -4.22
C VAL A 502 9.93 6.76 -5.14
N LEU A 503 11.15 6.51 -4.68
CA LEU A 503 12.37 7.04 -5.27
C LEU A 503 13.24 5.91 -5.82
N LEU A 504 13.61 6.01 -7.09
CA LEU A 504 14.51 5.08 -7.77
C LEU A 504 15.84 5.78 -8.05
N PRO A 505 16.99 5.08 -7.98
CA PRO A 505 18.25 5.64 -8.45
C PRO A 505 18.13 6.05 -9.93
N GLU A 506 18.66 7.22 -10.25
CA GLU A 506 18.81 7.67 -11.63
C GLU A 506 19.76 6.70 -12.35
N GLU A 507 19.30 6.11 -13.45
CA GLU A 507 20.17 5.31 -14.31
C GLU A 507 21.21 6.25 -14.92
N LYS A 508 22.50 5.98 -14.67
CA LYS A 508 23.56 6.66 -15.40
C LYS A 508 23.37 6.30 -16.87
N GLN A 509 23.03 7.28 -17.70
CA GLN A 509 23.14 7.14 -19.15
C GLN A 509 24.58 6.69 -19.44
N GLN A 510 24.74 5.46 -19.93
CA GLN A 510 26.02 4.95 -20.42
C GLN A 510 26.30 5.49 -21.81
#